data_AF-A0AAV7IGT5-F1
#
_entry.id   AF-A0AAV7IGT5-F1
#
_cell.length_a   1.000
_cell.length_b   1.000
_cell.length_c   1.000
_cell.angle_alpha   90.00
_cell.angle_beta   90.00
_cell.angle_gamma   90.00
#
_symmetry.space_group_name_H-M   'P 1'
#
loop_
_entity.id
_entity.type
_entity.pdbx_description
1 polymer ?
#
loop_
_entity_poly.entity_id
_entity_poly.type
_entity_poly.pdbx_seq_one_letter_code
_entity_poly.pdbx_strand_id
1 'polypeptide(L)'
;MRCRYKGKLTKKNIAQWKKNVIASNKARKKNKENAENTNFIELSGRRLVDLKLLDNELWCKPCKQALRLRNSVNELKNGLASTFQVLFKTLQCLLVDKNKKENGGLSVHMIKKMAMTGITFDTVSKCFKSSGPKGIRILLAQDVGGKPRITKSQKIIDSLCTKLGLILSDSCLTAS
;
A
#
# COMPACT_ATOMS: atom_id res chain seq x y z
N MET A 1 -33.81 18.87 39.25
CA MET A 1 -33.67 20.06 38.39
C MET A 1 -33.45 19.68 36.91
N ARG A 2 -34.26 20.21 36.00
CA ARG A 2 -34.11 20.02 34.54
C ARG A 2 -33.52 21.29 33.91
N CYS A 3 -32.80 21.17 32.80
CA CYS A 3 -32.27 22.29 32.01
C CYS A 3 -32.60 22.10 30.52
N ARG A 4 -32.53 23.16 29.73
CA ARG A 4 -32.67 23.05 28.26
C ARG A 4 -31.30 22.83 27.60
N TYR A 5 -31.22 21.89 26.66
CA TYR A 5 -30.06 21.68 25.81
C TYR A 5 -30.54 21.54 24.36
N LYS A 6 -30.07 22.42 23.46
CA LYS A 6 -30.57 22.55 22.07
C LYS A 6 -32.11 22.61 21.99
N GLY A 7 -32.72 23.47 22.80
CA GLY A 7 -34.18 23.67 22.84
C GLY A 7 -34.98 22.60 23.59
N LYS A 8 -34.41 21.44 23.95
CA LYS A 8 -35.13 20.34 24.60
C LYS A 8 -34.87 20.28 26.11
N LEU A 9 -35.91 20.03 26.91
CA LEU A 9 -35.80 19.79 28.35
C LEU A 9 -35.08 18.47 28.62
N THR A 10 -34.02 18.51 29.42
CA THR A 10 -33.16 17.37 29.77
C THR A 10 -32.70 17.43 31.23
N LYS A 11 -32.26 16.30 31.79
CA LYS A 11 -31.63 16.27 33.12
C LYS A 11 -30.26 16.97 33.05
N LYS A 12 -29.91 17.77 34.08
CA LYS A 12 -28.67 18.58 34.11
C LYS A 12 -27.40 17.75 33.82
N ASN A 13 -27.31 16.58 34.45
CA ASN A 13 -26.23 15.61 34.32
C ASN A 13 -26.06 15.10 32.88
N ILE A 14 -27.17 14.84 32.17
CA ILE A 14 -27.14 14.41 30.77
C ILE A 14 -26.69 15.56 29.86
N ALA A 15 -27.17 16.77 30.11
CA ALA A 15 -26.74 17.95 29.35
C ALA A 15 -25.24 18.24 29.54
N GLN A 16 -24.74 18.10 30.77
CA GLN A 16 -23.32 18.26 31.09
C GLN A 16 -22.46 17.18 30.42
N TRP A 17 -22.88 15.91 30.48
CA TRP A 17 -22.20 14.81 29.79
C TRP A 17 -22.10 15.07 28.27
N LYS A 18 -23.20 15.50 27.63
CA LYS A 18 -23.19 15.86 26.20
C LYS A 18 -22.22 17.00 25.88
N LYS A 19 -22.14 18.02 26.74
CA LYS A 19 -21.15 19.11 26.59
C LYS A 19 -19.72 18.58 26.69
N ASN A 20 -19.44 17.73 27.67
CA ASN A 20 -18.12 17.14 27.90
C ASN A 20 -17.69 16.26 26.71
N VAL A 21 -18.58 15.43 26.17
CA VAL A 21 -18.31 14.59 24.99
C VAL A 21 -17.98 15.45 23.76
N ILE A 22 -18.74 16.52 23.52
CA ILE A 22 -18.48 17.42 22.39
C ILE A 22 -17.14 18.15 22.55
N ALA A 23 -16.84 18.64 23.76
CA ALA A 23 -15.57 19.30 24.05
C ALA A 23 -14.39 18.34 23.85
N SER A 24 -14.49 17.12 24.36
CA SER A 24 -13.47 16.07 24.19
C SER A 24 -13.26 15.70 22.72
N ASN A 25 -14.34 15.58 21.92
CA ASN A 25 -14.23 15.26 20.50
C ASN A 25 -13.61 16.41 19.69
N LYS A 26 -13.92 17.68 20.02
CA LYS A 26 -13.27 18.85 19.40
C LYS A 26 -11.79 18.93 19.74
N ALA A 27 -11.41 18.67 20.99
CA ALA A 27 -10.00 18.62 21.40
C ALA A 27 -9.22 17.51 20.67
N ARG A 28 -9.81 16.32 20.52
CA ARG A 28 -9.23 15.23 19.73
C ARG A 28 -9.03 15.59 18.26
N LYS A 29 -9.99 16.28 17.64
CA LYS A 29 -9.87 16.71 16.24
C LYS A 29 -8.71 17.70 16.04
N LYS A 30 -8.58 18.69 16.92
CA LYS A 30 -7.44 19.64 16.89
C LYS A 30 -6.09 18.95 17.10
N ASN A 31 -6.01 18.00 18.03
CA ASN A 31 -4.78 17.24 18.25
C ASN A 31 -4.43 16.33 17.07
N LYS A 32 -5.43 15.81 16.34
CA LYS A 32 -5.19 15.03 15.12
C LYS A 32 -4.62 15.90 13.99
N GLU A 33 -5.14 17.12 13.82
CA GLU A 33 -4.64 18.10 12.84
C GLU A 33 -3.20 18.56 13.18
N ASN A 34 -2.85 18.63 14.48
CA ASN A 34 -1.49 18.99 14.90
C ASN A 34 -0.49 17.80 14.92
N ALA A 35 -0.97 16.55 15.00
CA ALA A 35 -0.14 15.35 15.08
C ALA A 35 0.43 14.90 13.72
N GLU A 36 -0.05 15.46 12.60
CA GLU A 36 0.51 15.19 11.27
C GLU A 36 1.95 15.71 11.10
N ASN A 37 2.47 16.49 12.07
CA ASN A 37 3.82 17.07 12.05
C ASN A 37 4.80 16.54 13.10
N THR A 38 4.45 15.52 13.91
CA THR A 38 5.41 14.94 14.87
C THR A 38 5.69 13.47 14.58
N ASN A 39 6.77 13.29 13.82
CA ASN A 39 7.45 12.02 13.67
C ASN A 39 7.89 11.49 15.04
N PHE A 40 7.60 10.20 15.25
CA PHE A 40 8.13 9.31 16.29
C PHE A 40 7.72 9.61 17.74
N ILE A 41 6.56 9.08 18.14
CA ILE A 41 6.23 8.88 19.55
C ILE A 41 6.70 7.46 19.96
N GLU A 42 7.84 7.41 20.64
CA GLU A 42 8.33 6.22 21.32
C GLU A 42 7.48 5.96 22.57
N LEU A 43 6.37 5.24 22.40
CA LEU A 43 5.59 4.73 23.53
C LEU A 43 6.06 3.31 23.85
N SER A 44 6.80 3.17 24.95
CA SER A 44 7.01 1.88 25.59
C SER A 44 5.65 1.37 26.08
N GLY A 45 5.12 0.34 25.44
CA GLY A 45 3.84 -0.27 25.80
C GLY A 45 3.80 -1.72 25.36
N ARG A 46 3.22 -2.59 26.20
CA ARG A 46 2.99 -4.00 25.84
C ARG A 46 1.84 -4.06 24.84
N ARG A 47 2.09 -4.64 23.67
CA ARG A 47 1.03 -4.93 22.69
C ARG A 47 0.18 -6.07 23.21
N LEU A 48 -1.14 -5.97 23.04
CA LEU A 48 -2.07 -7.06 23.34
C LEU A 48 -1.86 -8.26 22.42
N VAL A 49 -1.36 -8.00 21.20
CA VAL A 49 -1.11 -9.01 20.18
C VAL A 49 0.38 -9.29 20.10
N ASP A 50 0.75 -10.57 20.17
CA ASP A 50 2.10 -11.01 19.83
C ASP A 50 2.35 -10.85 18.34
N LEU A 51 3.24 -9.92 17.99
CA LEU A 51 3.58 -9.64 16.60
C LEU A 51 4.26 -10.82 15.91
N LYS A 52 4.94 -11.71 16.64
CA LYS A 52 5.58 -12.89 16.04
C LYS A 52 4.52 -13.87 15.55
N LEU A 53 3.46 -14.06 16.34
CA LEU A 53 2.33 -14.90 15.95
C LEU A 53 1.57 -14.25 14.78
N LEU A 54 1.32 -12.94 14.85
CA LEU A 54 0.70 -12.19 13.77
C LEU A 54 1.51 -12.26 12.46
N ASP A 55 2.84 -12.16 12.52
CA ASP A 55 3.74 -12.27 11.36
C ASP A 55 3.58 -13.59 10.59
N ASN A 56 3.30 -14.69 11.31
CA ASN A 56 3.12 -16.00 10.70
C ASN A 56 1.73 -16.21 10.10
N GLU A 57 0.74 -15.44 10.56
CA GLU A 57 -0.66 -15.53 10.12
C GLU A 57 -1.08 -14.42 9.13
N LEU A 58 -0.16 -13.53 8.76
CA LEU A 58 -0.44 -12.49 7.78
C LEU A 58 -0.27 -13.04 6.36
N TRP A 59 -1.35 -12.98 5.58
CA TRP A 59 -1.37 -13.46 4.19
C TRP A 59 -1.86 -12.38 3.25
N CYS A 60 -1.18 -12.27 2.10
CA CYS A 60 -1.65 -11.38 1.04
C CYS A 60 -2.87 -11.99 0.36
N LYS A 61 -4.02 -11.31 0.40
CA LYS A 61 -5.28 -11.79 -0.21
C LYS A 61 -5.12 -12.15 -1.71
N PRO A 62 -4.52 -11.30 -2.57
CA PRO A 62 -4.39 -11.60 -3.99
C PRO A 62 -3.42 -12.72 -4.34
N CYS A 63 -2.19 -12.71 -3.81
CA CYS A 63 -1.14 -13.67 -4.19
C CYS A 63 -1.03 -14.87 -3.24
N LYS A 64 -1.80 -14.91 -2.13
CA LYS A 64 -1.81 -16.00 -1.13
C LYS A 64 -0.43 -16.31 -0.54
N GLN A 65 0.48 -15.36 -0.60
CA GLN A 65 1.83 -15.46 -0.03
C GLN A 65 1.85 -14.83 1.36
N ALA A 66 2.68 -15.38 2.24
CA ALA A 66 2.89 -14.86 3.58
C ALA A 66 3.47 -13.44 3.53
N LEU A 67 2.83 -12.51 4.25
CA LEU A 67 3.32 -11.17 4.47
C LEU A 67 4.15 -11.17 5.75
N ARG A 68 5.36 -10.63 5.66
CA ARG A 68 6.23 -10.51 6.82
C ARG A 68 6.24 -9.06 7.32
N LEU A 69 5.88 -8.82 8.57
CA LEU A 69 6.04 -7.57 9.31
C LEU A 69 7.48 -7.06 9.30
N ARG A 70 8.49 -7.92 9.10
CA ARG A 70 9.88 -7.47 8.87
C ARG A 70 10.03 -6.55 7.66
N ASN A 71 9.06 -6.55 6.74
CA ASN A 71 9.01 -5.65 5.59
C ASN A 71 8.09 -4.43 5.84
N SER A 72 7.67 -4.16 7.07
CA SER A 72 6.90 -2.97 7.40
C SER A 72 7.76 -1.72 7.23
N VAL A 73 7.28 -0.77 6.44
CA VAL A 73 7.91 0.55 6.28
C VAL A 73 7.43 1.51 7.34
N ASN A 74 6.14 1.45 7.66
CA ASN A 74 5.52 2.39 8.58
C ASN A 74 4.48 1.70 9.46
N GLU A 75 4.30 2.24 10.66
CA GLU A 75 3.24 1.87 11.59
C GLU A 75 2.50 3.13 12.01
N LEU A 76 1.24 3.24 11.61
CA LEU A 76 0.35 4.30 12.06
C LEU A 76 -0.43 3.84 13.28
N LYS A 77 -0.16 4.44 14.44
CA LYS A 77 -0.86 4.15 15.70
C LYS A 77 -2.09 5.04 15.87
N ASN A 78 -3.26 4.42 15.98
CA ASN A 78 -4.56 5.07 16.19
C ASN A 78 -5.19 4.57 17.51
N GLY A 79 -4.76 5.15 18.63
CA GLY A 79 -5.20 4.72 19.96
C GLY A 79 -4.63 3.34 20.32
N LEU A 80 -5.51 2.36 20.52
CA LEU A 80 -5.12 0.96 20.79
C LEU A 80 -4.89 0.13 19.52
N ALA A 81 -5.19 0.69 18.34
CA ALA A 81 -5.00 0.01 17.06
C ALA A 81 -3.72 0.50 16.38
N SER A 82 -3.01 -0.42 15.72
CA SER A 82 -1.87 -0.12 14.85
C SER A 82 -2.17 -0.56 13.42
N THR A 83 -1.88 0.29 12.46
CA THR A 83 -1.96 0.00 11.02
C THR A 83 -0.54 -0.10 10.47
N PHE A 84 -0.17 -1.27 9.96
CA PHE A 84 1.15 -1.48 9.34
C PHE A 84 1.07 -1.30 7.83
N GLN A 85 2.00 -0.50 7.29
CA GLN A 85 2.27 -0.44 5.86
C GLN A 85 3.42 -1.40 5.55
N VAL A 86 3.13 -2.51 4.88
CA VAL A 86 4.10 -3.58 4.59
C VAL A 86 4.45 -3.60 3.11
N LEU A 87 5.75 -3.52 2.79
CA LEU A 87 6.24 -3.67 1.42
C LEU A 87 6.18 -5.12 0.99
N PHE A 88 5.65 -5.33 -0.21
CA PHE A 88 5.53 -6.64 -0.81
C PHE A 88 6.24 -6.70 -2.15
N LYS A 89 7.17 -7.65 -2.30
CA LYS A 89 8.12 -7.69 -3.43
C LYS A 89 7.62 -8.46 -4.66
N THR A 90 6.39 -8.99 -4.70
CA THR A 90 5.97 -9.81 -5.85
C THR A 90 5.09 -9.07 -6.86
N LEU A 91 5.40 -9.28 -8.14
CA LEU A 91 4.70 -8.74 -9.32
C LEU A 91 3.19 -8.97 -9.28
N GLN A 92 2.74 -10.13 -8.78
CA GLN A 92 1.33 -10.50 -8.76
C GLN A 92 0.47 -9.52 -7.96
N CYS A 93 1.05 -8.92 -6.92
CA CYS A 93 0.33 -8.04 -6.02
C CYS A 93 0.49 -6.55 -6.40
N LEU A 94 1.54 -6.22 -7.15
CA LEU A 94 1.81 -4.88 -7.70
C LEU A 94 0.99 -4.56 -8.97
N LEU A 95 0.57 -5.60 -9.70
CA LEU A 95 -0.15 -5.46 -10.97
C LEU A 95 -1.65 -5.74 -10.88
N VAL A 96 -2.11 -6.31 -9.77
CA VAL A 96 -3.52 -6.63 -9.50
C VAL A 96 -4.10 -5.53 -8.62
N ASP A 97 -4.15 -4.32 -9.16
CA ASP A 97 -4.88 -3.22 -8.52
C ASP A 97 -6.38 -3.45 -8.76
N LYS A 98 -7.05 -4.11 -7.80
CA LYS A 98 -8.48 -4.47 -7.95
C LYS A 98 -9.42 -3.28 -7.79
N ASN A 99 -8.92 -2.11 -7.37
CA ASN A 99 -9.74 -0.96 -6.98
C ASN A 99 -9.74 0.20 -7.97
N LYS A 100 -9.02 0.12 -9.09
CA LYS A 100 -9.10 1.12 -10.14
C LYS A 100 -9.68 0.54 -11.42
N LYS A 101 -10.85 1.07 -11.81
CA LYS A 101 -11.39 1.06 -13.18
C LYS A 101 -10.49 1.83 -14.18
N GLU A 102 -9.29 2.23 -13.79
CA GLU A 102 -8.38 3.03 -14.59
C GLU A 102 -7.25 2.15 -15.16
N ASN A 103 -7.43 1.77 -16.43
CA ASN A 103 -6.42 1.84 -17.49
C ASN A 103 -4.96 1.60 -17.07
N GLY A 104 -4.47 0.36 -17.21
CA GLY A 104 -3.02 0.11 -17.30
C GLY A 104 -2.44 -1.00 -16.41
N GLY A 105 -3.25 -1.91 -15.87
CA GLY A 105 -2.73 -3.15 -15.26
C GLY A 105 -2.26 -4.15 -16.33
N LEU A 106 -1.18 -4.91 -16.05
CA LEU A 106 -0.95 -6.13 -16.82
C LEU A 106 -2.07 -7.11 -16.53
N SER A 107 -2.59 -7.76 -17.57
CA SER A 107 -3.58 -8.81 -17.36
C SER A 107 -3.00 -9.96 -16.53
N VAL A 108 -3.84 -10.61 -15.72
CA VAL A 108 -3.47 -11.79 -14.92
C VAL A 108 -2.83 -12.87 -15.81
N HIS A 109 -3.34 -13.02 -17.03
CA HIS A 109 -2.80 -13.92 -18.03
C HIS A 109 -1.36 -13.57 -18.44
N MET A 110 -1.03 -12.29 -18.60
CA MET A 110 0.32 -11.84 -18.93
C MET A 110 1.29 -12.06 -17.76
N ILE A 111 0.87 -11.78 -16.53
CA ILE A 111 1.65 -12.07 -15.33
C ILE A 111 1.96 -13.57 -15.25
N LYS A 112 0.97 -14.42 -15.52
CA LYS A 112 1.15 -15.88 -15.53
C LYS A 112 2.15 -16.31 -16.60
N LYS A 113 2.07 -15.75 -17.80
CA LYS A 113 3.04 -16.03 -18.88
C LYS A 113 4.47 -15.60 -18.51
N MET A 114 4.64 -14.40 -17.94
CA MET A 114 5.95 -13.93 -17.47
C MET A 114 6.53 -14.86 -16.40
N ALA A 115 5.70 -15.30 -15.45
CA ALA A 115 6.12 -16.24 -14.42
C ALA A 115 6.54 -17.60 -15.03
N MET A 116 5.79 -18.11 -16.01
CA MET A 116 6.12 -19.36 -16.71
C MET A 116 7.44 -19.28 -17.47
N THR A 117 7.82 -18.10 -17.98
CA THR A 117 9.11 -17.88 -18.65
C THR A 117 10.24 -17.50 -17.69
N GLY A 118 10.02 -17.59 -16.37
CA GLY A 118 11.02 -17.22 -15.36
C GLY A 118 11.30 -15.71 -15.28
N ILE A 119 10.47 -14.86 -15.90
CA ILE A 119 10.63 -13.42 -15.87
C ILE A 119 10.08 -12.89 -14.54
N THR A 120 10.99 -12.58 -13.61
CA THR A 120 10.67 -12.07 -12.28
C THR A 120 10.67 -10.53 -12.24
N PHE A 121 10.18 -9.95 -11.14
CA PHE A 121 10.22 -8.50 -10.93
C PHE A 121 11.64 -7.98 -11.04
N ASP A 122 12.57 -8.67 -10.38
CA ASP A 122 13.97 -8.27 -10.31
C ASP A 122 14.61 -8.25 -11.69
N THR A 123 14.32 -9.25 -12.54
CA THR A 123 14.75 -9.28 -13.93
C THR A 123 14.22 -8.09 -14.72
N VAL A 124 12.92 -7.80 -14.58
CA VAL A 124 12.25 -6.68 -15.25
C VAL A 124 12.81 -5.34 -14.77
N SER A 125 12.97 -5.15 -13.47
CA SER A 125 13.52 -3.94 -12.87
C SER A 125 14.98 -3.73 -13.25
N LYS A 126 15.80 -4.78 -13.26
CA LYS A 126 17.20 -4.71 -13.71
C LYS A 126 17.30 -4.31 -15.18
N CYS A 127 16.53 -4.95 -16.06
CA CYS A 127 16.47 -4.58 -17.48
C CYS A 127 15.98 -3.15 -17.69
N PHE A 128 15.00 -2.70 -16.92
CA PHE A 128 14.51 -1.32 -17.01
C PHE A 128 15.54 -0.31 -16.50
N LYS A 129 16.26 -0.61 -15.42
CA LYS A 129 17.35 0.26 -14.93
C LYS A 129 18.52 0.33 -15.92
N SER A 130 18.88 -0.78 -16.54
CA SER A 130 20.04 -0.83 -17.46
C SER A 130 19.75 -0.20 -18.81
N SER A 131 18.54 -0.38 -19.34
CA SER A 131 18.25 -0.08 -20.76
C SER A 131 16.89 0.57 -20.96
N GLY A 132 16.25 1.01 -19.87
CA GLY A 132 14.98 1.72 -19.89
C GLY A 132 13.86 0.92 -20.57
N PRO A 133 12.95 1.62 -21.26
CA PRO A 133 11.87 0.99 -22.03
C PRO A 133 12.35 0.06 -23.15
N LYS A 134 13.54 0.31 -23.74
CA LYS A 134 14.10 -0.55 -24.79
C LYS A 134 14.47 -1.93 -24.24
N GLY A 135 15.05 -1.97 -23.04
CA GLY A 135 15.38 -3.24 -22.35
C GLY A 135 14.15 -4.12 -22.14
N ILE A 136 13.04 -3.50 -21.72
CA ILE A 136 11.77 -4.21 -21.54
C ILE A 136 11.21 -4.75 -22.87
N ARG A 137 11.30 -3.98 -23.95
CA ARG A 137 10.87 -4.43 -25.28
C ARG A 137 11.63 -5.67 -25.74
N ILE A 138 12.93 -5.72 -25.49
CA ILE A 138 13.79 -6.86 -25.81
C ILE A 138 13.45 -8.05 -24.90
N LEU A 139 13.32 -7.81 -23.59
CA LEU A 139 12.99 -8.85 -22.60
C LEU A 139 11.65 -9.55 -22.89
N LEU A 140 10.67 -8.81 -23.43
CA LEU A 140 9.34 -9.33 -23.76
C LEU A 140 9.17 -9.72 -25.23
N ALA A 141 10.22 -9.59 -26.06
CA ALA A 141 10.19 -10.04 -27.44
C ALA A 141 10.18 -11.57 -27.49
N GLN A 142 9.46 -12.12 -28.46
CA GLN A 142 9.45 -13.55 -28.75
C GLN A 142 10.20 -13.79 -30.05
N ASP A 143 10.93 -14.90 -30.14
CA ASP A 143 11.52 -15.30 -31.41
C ASP A 143 10.43 -15.77 -32.37
N VAL A 144 10.37 -15.13 -33.54
CA VAL A 144 9.46 -15.51 -34.63
C VAL A 144 10.31 -15.62 -35.90
N GLY A 145 10.77 -16.83 -36.20
CA GLY A 145 11.58 -17.12 -37.38
C GLY A 145 13.02 -16.61 -37.29
N GLY A 146 13.66 -16.75 -36.13
CA GLY A 146 15.04 -16.31 -35.87
C GLY A 146 15.18 -14.80 -35.67
N LYS A 147 14.06 -14.08 -35.48
CA LYS A 147 14.03 -12.64 -35.28
C LYS A 147 13.18 -12.31 -34.06
N PRO A 148 13.70 -11.52 -33.10
CA PRO A 148 12.92 -11.09 -31.95
C PRO A 148 11.80 -10.16 -32.41
N ARG A 149 10.55 -10.58 -32.21
CA ARG A 149 9.34 -9.83 -32.53
C ARG A 149 8.54 -9.56 -31.25
N ILE A 150 8.12 -8.31 -31.11
CA ILE A 150 7.17 -7.93 -30.06
C ILE A 150 5.78 -8.43 -30.50
N THR A 151 5.33 -9.53 -29.90
CA THR A 151 3.98 -10.08 -30.14
C THR A 151 2.93 -9.50 -29.19
N LYS A 152 3.34 -8.65 -28.24
CA LYS A 152 2.44 -7.99 -27.28
C LYS A 152 2.01 -6.63 -27.80
N SER A 153 0.84 -6.17 -27.37
CA SER A 153 0.37 -4.84 -27.77
C SER A 153 1.30 -3.77 -27.20
N GLN A 154 1.64 -2.80 -28.03
CA GLN A 154 2.53 -1.70 -27.68
C GLN A 154 2.06 -0.96 -26.43
N LYS A 155 0.74 -0.75 -26.33
CA LYS A 155 0.07 -0.13 -25.17
C LYS A 155 0.37 -0.82 -23.85
N ILE A 156 0.45 -2.15 -23.84
CA ILE A 156 0.75 -2.91 -22.61
C ILE A 156 2.19 -2.69 -22.18
N ILE A 157 3.13 -2.66 -23.12
CA ILE A 157 4.55 -2.43 -22.84
C ILE A 157 4.77 -1.00 -22.34
N ASP A 158 4.14 -0.02 -22.99
CA ASP A 158 4.25 1.37 -22.56
C ASP A 158 3.68 1.57 -21.17
N SER A 159 2.51 0.96 -20.88
CA SER A 159 1.91 0.98 -19.54
C SER A 159 2.79 0.33 -18.48
N LEU A 160 3.46 -0.80 -18.81
CA LEU A 160 4.43 -1.42 -17.92
C LEU A 160 5.61 -0.48 -17.63
N CYS A 161 6.15 0.15 -18.67
CA CYS A 161 7.29 1.06 -18.56
C CYS A 161 6.95 2.27 -17.68
N THR A 162 5.77 2.87 -17.86
CA THR A 162 5.31 3.98 -17.02
C THR A 162 5.22 3.57 -15.55
N LYS A 163 4.64 2.40 -15.26
CA LYS A 163 4.53 1.90 -13.89
C LYS A 163 5.89 1.59 -13.27
N LEU A 164 6.78 0.94 -14.01
CA LEU A 164 8.15 0.68 -13.54
C LEU A 164 8.90 1.98 -13.28
N GLY A 165 8.70 3.01 -14.12
CA GLY A 165 9.24 4.34 -13.89
C GLY A 165 8.81 4.92 -12.54
N LEU A 166 7.51 4.92 -12.26
CA LEU A 166 6.95 5.42 -10.99
C LEU A 166 7.48 4.65 -9.77
N ILE A 167 7.49 3.32 -9.84
CA ILE A 167 7.95 2.48 -8.72
C ILE A 167 9.43 2.72 -8.44
N LEU A 168 10.23 2.88 -9.49
CA LEU A 168 11.67 3.06 -9.35
C LEU A 168 12.03 4.49 -8.93
N SER A 169 11.28 5.51 -9.36
CA SER A 169 11.46 6.88 -8.86
C SER A 169 11.16 6.99 -7.37
N ASP A 170 10.14 6.29 -6.88
CA ASP A 170 9.78 6.31 -5.44
C ASP A 170 10.84 5.62 -4.58
N SER A 171 11.53 4.62 -5.12
CA SER A 171 12.58 3.88 -4.40
C SER A 171 13.88 4.68 -4.19
N CYS A 172 14.12 5.75 -4.96
CA CYS A 172 15.32 6.59 -4.81
C CYS A 172 15.25 7.58 -3.64
N LEU A 173 14.07 7.82 -3.05
CA LEU A 173 13.90 8.74 -1.91
C LEU A 173 14.23 8.10 -0.55
N THR A 174 14.61 6.83 -0.50
CA THR A 174 14.88 6.09 0.76
C THR A 174 16.33 5.64 0.91
N ALA A 175 17.22 6.09 0.01
CA ALA A 175 18.65 5.82 0.06
C ALA A 175 19.44 7.15 0.06
N SER A 176 19.19 7.96 1.08
CA SER A 176 20.01 9.11 1.44
C SER A 176 20.24 9.10 2.95
#